data_AF-A0A964X135-F1
#
_entry.id   AF-A0A964X135-F1
#
_cell.length_a   1.000
_cell.length_b   1.000
_cell.length_c   1.000
_cell.angle_alpha   90.00
_cell.angle_beta   90.00
_cell.angle_gamma   90.00
#
_symmetry.space_group_name_H-M   'P 1'
#
loop_
_entity.id
_entity.type
_entity.pdbx_description
1 polymer ?
#
loop_
_entity_poly.entity_id
_entity_poly.type
_entity_poly.pdbx_seq_one_letter_code
_entity_poly.pdbx_strand_id
1 'polypeptide(L)'
;MAAEPGWSALLEEERRALREGQWDRLADLARRKEDLARRMEAGQVPPDPSLAAMLARNAALLAAALGGVRSALGRQEALRTGASLATYDARGVLAAAPAGPRVVRRA
;
A
#
# COMPACT_ATOMS: atom_id res chain seq x y z
N MET A 1 25.18 -21.59 14.38
CA MET A 1 25.17 -20.44 13.43
C MET A 1 24.01 -20.66 12.48
N ALA A 2 22.94 -19.87 12.59
CA ALA A 2 21.83 -19.96 11.65
C ALA A 2 22.34 -19.55 10.26
N ALA A 3 22.02 -20.33 9.23
CA ALA A 3 22.32 -19.95 7.85
C ALA A 3 21.59 -18.64 7.55
N GLU A 4 22.36 -17.60 7.19
CA GLU A 4 21.82 -16.33 6.73
C GLU A 4 20.85 -16.58 5.56
N PRO A 5 19.59 -16.12 5.63
CA PRO A 5 18.61 -16.38 4.58
C PRO A 5 19.05 -15.75 3.27
N GLY A 6 19.12 -16.56 2.21
CA GLY A 6 19.46 -16.09 0.85
C GLY A 6 18.35 -15.26 0.21
N TRP A 7 18.60 -14.80 -1.02
CA TRP A 7 17.68 -13.93 -1.77
C TRP A 7 16.26 -14.49 -1.85
N SER A 8 16.11 -15.79 -2.11
CA SER A 8 14.80 -16.41 -2.26
C SER A 8 13.95 -16.31 -0.99
N ALA A 9 14.58 -16.46 0.18
CA ALA A 9 13.90 -16.37 1.46
C ALA A 9 13.47 -14.92 1.76
N LEU A 10 14.35 -13.94 1.53
CA LEU A 10 14.02 -12.52 1.74
C LEU A 10 12.90 -12.03 0.82
N LEU A 11 12.92 -12.44 -0.44
CA LEU A 11 11.90 -12.05 -1.41
C LEU A 11 10.55 -12.70 -1.13
N GLU A 12 10.53 -13.93 -0.61
CA GLU A 12 9.30 -14.60 -0.15
C GLU A 12 8.75 -13.98 1.14
N GLU A 13 9.62 -13.56 2.04
CA GLU A 13 9.24 -12.82 3.27
C GLU A 13 8.61 -11.46 2.93
N GLU A 14 9.20 -10.71 2.00
CA GLU A 14 8.63 -9.46 1.46
C GLU A 14 7.26 -9.70 0.83
N ARG A 15 7.14 -10.74 0.00
CA ARG A 15 5.86 -11.09 -0.63
C ARG A 15 4.78 -11.37 0.41
N ARG A 16 5.12 -12.09 1.47
CA ARG A 16 4.18 -12.38 2.57
C ARG A 16 3.79 -11.10 3.30
N ALA A 17 4.76 -10.27 3.67
CA ALA A 17 4.52 -9.00 4.35
C ALA A 17 3.60 -8.07 3.54
N LEU A 18 3.80 -7.98 2.22
CA LEU A 18 2.96 -7.18 1.32
C LEU A 18 1.51 -7.71 1.25
N ARG A 19 1.33 -9.03 1.19
CA ARG A 19 -0.01 -9.64 1.15
C ARG A 19 -0.76 -9.52 2.46
N GLU A 20 -0.05 -9.57 3.58
CA GLU A 20 -0.61 -9.48 4.93
C GLU A 20 -0.72 -8.03 5.43
N GLY A 21 -0.26 -7.05 4.65
CA GLY A 21 -0.28 -5.64 5.03
C GLY A 21 0.65 -5.28 6.19
N GLN A 22 1.73 -6.04 6.37
CA GLN A 22 2.72 -5.85 7.44
C GLN A 22 3.78 -4.82 7.02
N TRP A 23 3.35 -3.57 6.82
CA TRP A 23 4.20 -2.50 6.26
C TRP A 23 5.44 -2.21 7.12
N ASP A 24 5.32 -2.33 8.45
CA ASP A 24 6.43 -2.09 9.38
C ASP A 24 7.63 -3.02 9.15
N ARG A 25 7.37 -4.22 8.62
CA ARG A 25 8.42 -5.21 8.32
C ARG A 25 9.21 -4.88 7.06
N LEU A 26 8.67 -4.04 6.17
CA LEU A 26 9.32 -3.72 4.90
C LEU A 26 10.61 -2.92 5.09
N ALA A 27 10.67 -2.06 6.12
CA ALA A 27 11.87 -1.30 6.43
C ALA A 27 13.02 -2.21 6.86
N ASP A 28 12.74 -3.23 7.67
CA ASP A 28 13.75 -4.22 8.07
C ASP A 28 14.20 -5.09 6.90
N LEU A 29 13.24 -5.55 6.09
CA LEU A 29 13.51 -6.33 4.87
C LEU A 29 14.35 -5.55 3.85
N ALA A 30 14.15 -4.24 3.73
CA ALA A 30 14.96 -3.40 2.86
C ALA A 30 16.44 -3.40 3.29
N ARG A 31 16.72 -3.21 4.60
CA ARG A 31 18.08 -3.25 5.14
C ARG A 31 18.77 -4.60 4.90
N ARG A 32 18.06 -5.70 5.17
CA ARG A 32 18.59 -7.07 4.95
C ARG A 32 18.90 -7.33 3.47
N LYS A 33 18.07 -6.82 2.55
CA LYS A 33 18.31 -6.92 1.10
C LYS A 33 19.50 -6.07 0.65
N GLU A 34 19.68 -4.87 1.21
CA GLU A 34 20.86 -4.04 0.94
C GLU A 34 22.15 -4.72 1.39
N ASP A 35 22.17 -5.33 2.58
CA ASP A 35 23.33 -6.09 3.07
C ASP A 35 23.64 -7.27 2.15
N LEU A 36 22.62 -8.00 1.71
CA LEU A 36 22.80 -9.12 0.80
C LEU A 36 23.27 -8.67 -0.60
N ALA A 37 22.79 -7.53 -1.09
CA ALA A 37 23.27 -6.91 -2.33
C ALA A 37 24.73 -6.51 -2.22
N ARG A 38 25.15 -5.85 -1.13
CA ARG A 38 26.56 -5.52 -0.86
C ARG A 38 27.45 -6.75 -0.84
N ARG A 39 27.00 -7.84 -0.23
CA ARG A 39 27.73 -9.13 -0.20
C ARG A 39 27.83 -9.77 -1.59
N MET A 40 26.79 -9.64 -2.41
CA MET A 40 26.80 -10.12 -3.79
C MET A 40 27.76 -9.31 -4.67
N GLU A 41 27.77 -7.98 -4.55
CA GLU A 41 28.73 -7.09 -5.22
C GLU A 41 30.17 -7.38 -4.80
N ALA A 42 30.38 -7.74 -3.52
CA ALA A 42 31.68 -8.17 -3.01
C ALA A 42 32.08 -9.60 -3.44
N GLY A 43 31.28 -10.28 -4.26
CA GLY A 43 31.54 -11.65 -4.73
C GLY A 43 31.40 -12.73 -3.65
N GLN A 44 30.82 -12.40 -2.49
CA GLN A 44 30.62 -13.33 -1.37
C GLN A 44 29.35 -14.18 -1.52
N VAL A 45 28.54 -13.89 -2.54
CA VAL A 45 27.33 -14.63 -2.88
C VAL A 45 27.42 -14.99 -4.36
N PRO A 46 27.27 -16.28 -4.73
CA PRO A 46 27.30 -16.67 -6.13
C PRO A 46 26.11 -16.06 -6.89
N PRO A 47 26.28 -15.70 -8.17
CA PRO A 47 25.21 -15.19 -9.00
C PRO A 47 24.11 -16.26 -9.16
N ASP A 48 22.87 -15.87 -8.91
CA ASP A 48 21.68 -16.71 -9.08
C ASP A 48 20.90 -16.24 -10.32
N PRO A 49 20.84 -17.03 -11.41
CA PRO A 49 20.13 -16.64 -12.63
C PRO A 49 18.61 -16.50 -12.43
N SER A 50 18.05 -17.10 -11.38
CA SER A 50 16.63 -16.97 -11.05
C SER A 50 16.29 -15.63 -10.37
N LEU A 51 17.29 -14.95 -9.81
CA LEU A 51 17.12 -13.72 -9.03
C LEU A 51 16.41 -12.62 -9.83
N ALA A 52 16.76 -12.46 -11.11
CA ALA A 52 16.13 -11.45 -11.98
C ALA A 52 14.62 -11.66 -12.10
N ALA A 53 14.17 -12.91 -12.28
CA ALA A 53 12.76 -13.24 -12.37
C ALA A 53 12.04 -13.02 -11.03
N MET A 54 12.69 -13.36 -9.91
CA MET A 54 12.15 -13.13 -8.56
C MET A 54 11.98 -11.63 -8.26
N LEU A 55 12.99 -10.82 -8.59
CA LEU A 55 12.95 -9.37 -8.43
C LEU A 55 11.85 -8.73 -9.30
N ALA A 56 11.74 -9.14 -10.57
CA ALA A 56 10.71 -8.63 -11.47
C ALA A 56 9.30 -8.91 -10.92
N ARG A 57 9.06 -10.11 -10.39
CA ARG A 57 7.79 -10.47 -9.76
C ARG A 57 7.50 -9.61 -8.52
N ASN A 58 8.49 -9.39 -7.66
CA ASN A 58 8.30 -8.56 -6.46
C ASN A 58 8.09 -7.08 -6.80
N ALA A 59 8.78 -6.54 -7.81
CA ALA A 59 8.56 -5.18 -8.29
C ALA A 59 7.12 -4.97 -8.78
N ALA A 60 6.57 -5.94 -9.53
CA ALA A 60 5.16 -5.91 -9.95
C ALA A 60 4.19 -5.95 -8.76
N LEU A 61 4.50 -6.73 -7.72
CA LEU A 61 3.67 -6.86 -6.52
C LEU A 61 3.68 -5.58 -5.67
N LEU A 62 4.85 -4.95 -5.52
CA LEU A 62 5.00 -3.64 -4.88
C LEU A 62 4.23 -2.55 -5.62
N ALA A 63 4.33 -2.52 -6.96
CA ALA A 63 3.58 -1.56 -7.77
C ALA A 63 2.06 -1.73 -7.59
N ALA A 64 1.57 -2.97 -7.57
CA ALA A 64 0.17 -3.26 -7.31
C ALA A 64 -0.27 -2.84 -5.90
N ALA A 65 0.54 -3.14 -4.88
CA ALA A 65 0.29 -2.73 -3.50
C ALA A 65 0.20 -1.19 -3.36
N LEU A 66 1.14 -0.47 -3.95
CA LEU A 66 1.14 1.00 -3.98
C LEU A 66 -0.11 1.56 -4.67
N GLY A 67 -0.54 0.95 -5.78
CA GLY A 67 -1.80 1.30 -6.45
C GLY A 67 -3.01 1.12 -5.53
N GLY A 68 -3.07 0.01 -4.81
CA GLY A 68 -4.12 -0.28 -3.83
C GLY A 68 -4.17 0.73 -2.68
N VAL A 69 -3.01 1.05 -2.09
CA VAL A 69 -2.90 2.06 -1.01
C VAL A 69 -3.35 3.43 -1.50
N ARG A 70 -2.89 3.88 -2.68
CA ARG A 70 -3.31 5.16 -3.27
C ARG A 70 -4.82 5.21 -3.51
N SER A 71 -5.41 4.13 -4.01
CA SER A 71 -6.86 4.03 -4.20
C SER A 71 -7.62 4.13 -2.88
N ALA A 72 -7.14 3.47 -1.82
CA ALA A 72 -7.74 3.55 -0.50
C ALA A 72 -7.67 4.98 0.08
N LEU A 73 -6.51 5.63 -0.02
CA LEU A 73 -6.34 7.03 0.40
C LEU A 73 -7.25 7.98 -0.38
N GLY A 74 -7.41 7.78 -1.69
CA GLY A 74 -8.34 8.56 -2.50
C GLY A 74 -9.79 8.42 -2.06
N ARG A 75 -10.23 7.19 -1.72
CA ARG A 75 -11.57 6.96 -1.15
C ARG A 75 -11.73 7.60 0.22
N GLN A 76 -10.71 7.53 1.07
CA GLN A 76 -10.73 8.17 2.39
C GLN A 76 -10.89 9.69 2.25
N GLU A 77 -10.16 10.31 1.33
CA GLU A 77 -10.28 11.76 1.10
C GLU A 77 -11.65 12.13 0.53
N ALA A 78 -12.20 11.36 -0.40
CA ALA A 78 -13.54 11.57 -0.93
C ALA A 78 -14.64 11.48 0.15
N LEU A 79 -14.47 10.59 1.14
CA LEU A 79 -15.36 10.52 2.29
C LEU A 79 -15.17 11.72 3.24
N ARG A 80 -13.92 12.16 3.43
CA ARG A 80 -13.57 13.27 4.33
C ARG A 80 -14.03 14.62 3.81
N THR A 81 -13.97 14.85 2.49
CA THR A 81 -14.45 16.08 1.87
C THR A 81 -15.96 16.20 1.86
N GLY A 82 -16.67 15.09 2.14
CA GLY A 82 -18.12 15.03 2.17
C GLY A 82 -18.70 15.24 0.78
N ALA A 83 -19.42 14.25 0.26
CA ALA A 83 -20.31 14.54 -0.86
C ALA A 83 -21.29 15.64 -0.40
N SER A 84 -21.10 16.88 -0.86
CA SER A 84 -22.10 17.93 -0.69
C SER A 84 -23.36 17.44 -1.38
N LEU A 85 -24.33 16.99 -0.60
CA LEU A 85 -25.66 16.69 -1.09
C LEU A 85 -26.25 18.00 -1.60
N ALA A 86 -26.23 18.19 -2.91
CA ALA A 86 -26.95 19.28 -3.54
C ALA A 86 -28.44 18.90 -3.52
N THR A 87 -29.23 19.65 -2.75
CA THR A 87 -30.68 19.48 -2.70
C THR A 87 -31.34 20.68 -3.33
N TYR A 88 -32.43 20.46 -4.06
CA TYR A 88 -33.26 21.57 -4.51
C TYR A 88 -33.93 22.24 -3.31
N ASP A 89 -33.81 23.55 -3.20
CA ASP A 89 -34.53 24.32 -2.21
C ASP A 89 -36.03 24.39 -2.55
N ALA A 90 -36.83 25.00 -1.67
CA ALA A 90 -38.29 25.13 -1.87
C ALA A 90 -38.68 25.95 -3.12
N ARG A 91 -37.72 26.59 -3.78
CA ARG A 91 -37.89 27.35 -5.03
C ARG A 91 -37.35 26.61 -6.26
N GLY A 92 -36.88 25.37 -6.08
CA GLY A 92 -36.30 24.57 -7.15
C GLY A 92 -34.87 24.96 -7.54
N VAL A 93 -34.17 25.75 -6.71
CA VAL A 93 -32.79 26.15 -6.96
C VAL A 93 -31.84 25.14 -6.32
N LEU A 94 -30.81 24.73 -7.06
CA LEU A 94 -29.79 23.81 -6.58
C LEU A 94 -28.97 24.49 -5.48
N ALA A 95 -29.11 24.03 -4.23
CA ALA A 95 -28.38 24.55 -3.09
C ALA A 95 -27.64 23.42 -2.36
N ALA A 96 -26.45 23.70 -1.84
CA ALA A 96 -25.75 22.75 -0.98
C ALA A 96 -26.55 22.55 0.31
N ALA A 97 -26.99 21.33 0.59
CA ALA A 97 -27.66 21.02 1.84
C ALA A 97 -26.64 21.10 2.99
N PRO A 98 -26.96 21.77 4.11
CA PRO A 98 -26.12 21.68 5.29
C PRO A 98 -26.04 20.22 5.77
N ALA A 99 -24.82 19.72 5.94
CA ALA A 99 -24.56 18.39 6.48
C ALA A 99 -24.90 18.36 7.97
N GLY A 100 -26.17 18.13 8.31
CA GLY A 100 -26.61 17.98 9.69
C GLY A 100 -28.08 17.57 9.80
N PRO A 101 -28.46 16.69 10.74
CA PRO A 101 -29.85 16.28 10.92
C PRO A 101 -30.65 17.45 11.50
N ARG A 102 -31.45 18.12 10.66
CA ARG A 102 -32.49 19.03 11.15
C ARG A 102 -33.72 18.19 11.51
N VAL A 103 -33.72 17.67 12.73
CA VAL A 103 -34.89 16.99 13.31
C VAL A 103 -36.00 18.02 13.48
N VAL A 104 -37.00 17.99 12.60
CA VAL A 104 -38.20 18.80 12.74
C VAL A 104 -39.20 17.99 13.57
N ARG A 105 -39.40 18.36 14.83
CA ARG A 105 -40.51 17.83 15.64
C ARG A 105 -41.80 18.52 15.16
N ARG A 106 -42.71 17.73 14.62
CA ARG A 106 -44.08 18.16 14.28
C ARG A 106 -44.91 18.06 15.56
N ALA A 107 -45.43 19.20 16.04
CA ALA A 107 -46.46 19.25 17.06
C ALA A 107 -47.84 19.04 16.42
#